data_AF-A0A8J4TT06-F1
#
_entry.id   AF-A0A8J4TT06-F1
#
_cell.length_a   1.000
_cell.length_b   1.000
_cell.length_c   1.000
_cell.angle_alpha   90.00
_cell.angle_beta   90.00
_cell.angle_gamma   90.00
#
_symmetry.space_group_name_H-M   'P 1'
#
loop_
_entity.id
_entity.type
_entity.pdbx_description
1 polymer ?
#
loop_
_entity_poly.entity_id
_entity_poly.type
_entity_poly.pdbx_seq_one_letter_code
_entity_poly.pdbx_strand_id
1 'polypeptide(L)'
;GDTAWSRWSSLIAVCEMLLCVFLLTAITVLWINYHILKTENNQLQTSNNTLTIERDQLQREADQLQRKRDEFHREREQFLRERGELQRERDEIGRFLKLGWKNFSSSIYYISTEQKNWTESREDCRERGADLVIINSRGEQEFILITLMGNIKEAWIGLSDRDTEGKWKWVDGTEQTSSTG
;
A
#
# COMPACT_ATOMS: atom_id res chain seq x y z
N GLY A 1 94.83 -56.65 -7.13
CA GLY A 1 93.91 -55.90 -8.02
C GLY A 1 92.51 -55.79 -7.42
N ASP A 2 92.01 -56.82 -6.74
CA ASP A 2 90.55 -57.00 -6.57
C ASP A 2 89.92 -56.36 -5.32
N THR A 3 90.69 -55.83 -4.37
CA THR A 3 90.16 -55.27 -3.11
C THR A 3 89.81 -53.78 -3.18
N ALA A 4 90.33 -53.04 -4.16
CA ALA A 4 90.02 -51.62 -4.35
C ALA A 4 88.76 -51.42 -5.19
N TRP A 5 88.55 -52.28 -6.20
CA TRP A 5 87.42 -52.20 -7.14
C TRP A 5 86.08 -52.56 -6.48
N SER A 6 86.07 -53.56 -5.58
CA SER A 6 84.88 -53.91 -4.79
C SER A 6 84.45 -52.80 -3.83
N ARG A 7 85.41 -52.13 -3.16
CA ARG A 7 85.13 -50.99 -2.26
C ARG A 7 84.56 -49.78 -2.99
N TRP A 8 85.04 -49.49 -4.20
CA TRP A 8 84.51 -48.42 -5.05
C TRP A 8 83.10 -48.74 -5.56
N SER A 9 82.87 -49.99 -5.99
CA SER A 9 81.53 -50.46 -6.37
C SER A 9 80.53 -50.38 -5.22
N SER A 10 80.94 -50.71 -3.98
CA SER A 10 80.07 -50.58 -2.80
C SER A 10 79.76 -49.13 -2.45
N LEU A 11 80.72 -48.20 -2.59
CA LEU A 11 80.50 -46.77 -2.34
C LEU A 11 79.52 -46.15 -3.33
N ILE A 12 79.63 -46.49 -4.62
CA ILE A 12 78.70 -46.04 -5.66
C ILE A 12 77.28 -46.55 -5.36
N ALA A 13 77.14 -47.84 -4.99
CA ALA A 13 75.86 -48.41 -4.62
C ALA A 13 75.23 -47.72 -3.39
N VAL A 14 76.04 -47.35 -2.39
CA VAL A 14 75.56 -46.58 -1.22
C VAL A 14 75.14 -45.17 -1.63
N CYS A 15 75.90 -44.49 -2.49
CA CYS A 15 75.53 -43.17 -3.00
C CYS A 15 74.24 -43.20 -3.83
N GLU A 16 74.06 -44.18 -4.71
CA GLU A 16 72.83 -44.34 -5.48
C GLU A 16 71.63 -44.68 -4.58
N MET A 17 71.81 -45.55 -3.60
CA MET A 17 70.77 -45.86 -2.60
C MET A 17 70.35 -44.60 -1.82
N LEU A 18 71.30 -43.79 -1.37
CA LEU A 18 71.02 -42.53 -0.66
C LEU A 18 70.29 -41.53 -1.55
N LEU A 19 70.73 -41.36 -2.80
CA LEU A 19 70.06 -40.50 -3.78
C LEU A 19 68.62 -40.96 -4.03
N CYS A 20 68.39 -42.27 -4.20
CA CYS A 20 67.05 -42.83 -4.34
C CYS A 20 66.17 -42.53 -3.11
N VAL A 21 66.71 -42.66 -1.90
CA VAL A 21 65.97 -42.32 -0.67
C VAL A 21 65.62 -40.83 -0.63
N PHE A 22 66.56 -39.94 -0.95
CA PHE A 22 66.29 -38.49 -0.99
C PHE A 22 65.29 -38.10 -2.08
N LEU A 23 65.34 -38.73 -3.24
CA LEU A 23 64.37 -38.51 -4.31
C LEU A 23 62.98 -39.00 -3.93
N LEU A 24 62.88 -40.18 -3.30
CA LEU A 24 61.61 -40.73 -2.84
C LEU A 24 60.98 -39.85 -1.75
N THR A 25 61.77 -39.34 -0.79
CA THR A 25 61.24 -38.44 0.25
C THR A 25 60.80 -37.10 -0.33
N ALA A 26 61.54 -36.54 -1.29
CA ALA A 26 61.13 -35.31 -1.98
C ALA A 26 59.81 -35.51 -2.75
N ILE A 27 59.67 -36.64 -3.46
CA ILE A 27 58.45 -36.98 -4.21
C ILE A 27 57.26 -37.17 -3.27
N THR A 28 57.42 -37.88 -2.15
CA THR A 28 56.31 -38.09 -1.21
C THR A 28 55.87 -36.79 -0.53
N VAL A 29 56.80 -35.91 -0.16
CA VAL A 29 56.49 -34.59 0.37
C VAL A 29 55.74 -33.73 -0.66
N LEU A 30 56.20 -33.71 -1.92
CA LEU A 30 55.51 -33.00 -3.00
C LEU A 30 54.09 -33.54 -3.24
N TRP A 31 53.93 -34.87 -3.20
CA TRP A 31 52.62 -35.52 -3.34
C TRP A 31 51.66 -35.14 -2.20
N ILE A 32 52.12 -35.15 -0.95
CA ILE A 32 51.34 -34.73 0.22
C ILE A 32 50.93 -33.25 0.07
N ASN A 33 51.87 -32.36 -0.24
CA ASN A 33 51.59 -30.94 -0.41
C ASN A 33 50.61 -30.68 -1.56
N TYR A 34 50.76 -31.38 -2.69
CA TYR A 34 49.81 -31.32 -3.79
C TYR A 34 48.41 -31.76 -3.37
N HIS A 35 48.29 -32.84 -2.60
CA HIS A 35 47.00 -33.34 -2.12
C HIS A 35 46.33 -32.37 -1.14
N ILE A 36 47.10 -31.80 -0.21
CA ILE A 36 46.62 -30.78 0.74
C ILE A 36 46.12 -29.56 -0.03
N LEU A 37 46.94 -29.01 -0.92
CA LEU A 37 46.58 -27.84 -1.72
C LEU A 37 45.35 -28.10 -2.60
N LYS A 38 45.24 -29.29 -3.20
CA LYS A 38 44.06 -29.69 -3.98
C LYS A 38 42.81 -29.75 -3.11
N THR A 39 42.93 -30.24 -1.88
CA THR A 39 41.80 -30.32 -0.94
C THR A 39 41.34 -28.92 -0.52
N GLU A 40 42.27 -28.04 -0.15
CA GLU A 40 41.99 -26.65 0.19
C GLU A 40 41.34 -25.91 -0.98
N ASN A 41 41.84 -26.09 -2.21
CA ASN A 41 41.26 -25.48 -3.39
C ASN A 41 39.82 -25.95 -3.64
N ASN A 42 39.55 -27.24 -3.47
CA ASN A 42 38.19 -27.78 -3.59
C ASN A 42 37.26 -27.22 -2.50
N GLN A 43 37.75 -27.05 -1.28
CA GLN A 43 37.00 -26.44 -0.18
C GLN A 43 36.71 -24.96 -0.46
N LEU A 44 37.71 -24.20 -0.92
CA LEU A 44 37.57 -22.80 -1.31
C LEU A 44 36.58 -22.63 -2.46
N GLN A 45 36.64 -23.50 -3.47
CA GLN A 45 35.69 -23.49 -4.57
C GLN A 45 34.26 -23.76 -4.09
N THR A 46 34.09 -24.72 -3.17
CA THR A 46 32.78 -25.00 -2.57
C THR A 46 32.26 -23.79 -1.79
N SER A 47 33.11 -23.18 -0.95
CA SER A 47 32.75 -21.98 -0.18
C SER A 47 32.38 -20.81 -1.10
N ASN A 48 33.14 -20.57 -2.16
CA ASN A 48 32.87 -19.50 -3.12
C ASN A 48 31.53 -19.71 -3.87
N ASN A 49 31.24 -20.95 -4.26
CA ASN A 49 29.96 -21.30 -4.87
C ASN A 49 28.80 -21.06 -3.89
N THR A 50 28.94 -21.46 -2.63
CA THR A 50 27.93 -21.21 -1.58
C THR A 50 27.69 -19.72 -1.37
N LEU A 51 28.76 -18.93 -1.23
CA LEU A 51 28.66 -17.47 -1.06
C LEU A 51 28.01 -16.79 -2.26
N THR A 52 28.24 -17.31 -3.47
CA THR A 52 27.57 -16.81 -4.68
C THR A 52 26.06 -17.04 -4.61
N ILE A 53 25.63 -18.22 -4.16
CA ILE A 53 24.21 -18.55 -3.98
C ILE A 53 23.57 -17.66 -2.91
N GLU A 54 24.23 -17.47 -1.77
CA GLU A 54 23.75 -16.60 -0.69
C GLU A 54 23.63 -15.14 -1.15
N ARG A 55 24.63 -14.63 -1.88
CA ARG A 55 24.58 -13.29 -2.47
C ARG A 55 23.41 -13.14 -3.44
N ASP A 56 23.18 -14.12 -4.31
CA ASP A 56 22.06 -14.07 -5.25
C ASP A 56 20.71 -14.18 -4.54
N GLN A 57 20.63 -14.93 -3.43
CA GLN A 57 19.44 -14.99 -2.60
C GLN A 57 19.16 -13.64 -1.92
N LEU A 58 20.17 -13.06 -1.29
CA LEU A 58 20.04 -11.74 -0.65
C LEU A 58 19.66 -10.66 -1.68
N GLN A 59 20.17 -10.74 -2.90
CA GLN A 59 19.77 -9.83 -3.97
C GLN A 59 18.28 -9.97 -4.31
N ARG A 60 17.76 -11.20 -4.40
CA ARG A 60 16.32 -11.42 -4.63
C ARG A 60 15.46 -10.87 -3.50
N GLU A 61 15.88 -11.08 -2.25
CA GLU A 61 15.19 -10.54 -1.08
C GLU A 61 15.21 -9.00 -1.08
N ALA A 62 16.34 -8.38 -1.42
CA ALA A 62 16.45 -6.94 -1.56
C ALA A 62 15.51 -6.40 -2.65
N ASP A 63 15.45 -7.03 -3.81
CA ASP A 63 14.55 -6.65 -4.91
C ASP A 63 13.07 -6.80 -4.49
N GLN A 64 12.74 -7.84 -3.74
CA GLN A 64 11.38 -8.03 -3.19
C GLN A 64 11.02 -6.95 -2.18
N LEU A 65 11.93 -6.62 -1.26
CA LEU A 65 11.72 -5.56 -0.28
C LEU A 65 11.59 -4.19 -0.95
N GLN A 66 12.36 -3.93 -2.01
CA GLN A 66 12.24 -2.72 -2.80
C GLN A 66 10.86 -2.63 -3.48
N ARG A 67 10.37 -3.72 -4.06
CA ARG A 67 9.00 -3.77 -4.63
C ARG A 67 7.92 -3.46 -3.60
N LYS A 68 8.01 -4.06 -2.40
CA LYS A 68 7.08 -3.78 -1.29
C LYS A 68 7.15 -2.32 -0.81
N ARG A 69 8.37 -1.76 -0.75
CA ARG A 69 8.57 -0.35 -0.43
C ARG A 69 7.87 0.55 -1.46
N ASP A 70 8.05 0.27 -2.75
CA ASP A 70 7.44 1.06 -3.82
C ASP A 70 5.91 0.92 -3.84
N GLU A 71 5.38 -0.26 -3.52
CA GLU A 71 3.95 -0.50 -3.33
C GLU A 71 3.38 0.30 -2.17
N PHE A 72 3.99 0.20 -0.98
CA PHE A 72 3.58 0.99 0.18
C PHE A 72 3.66 2.50 -0.09
N HIS A 73 4.67 2.96 -0.83
CA HIS A 73 4.74 4.35 -1.26
C HIS A 73 3.54 4.73 -2.15
N ARG A 74 3.16 3.91 -3.12
CA ARG A 74 1.99 4.19 -3.98
C ARG A 74 0.70 4.25 -3.19
N GLU A 75 0.48 3.33 -2.26
CA GLU A 75 -0.68 3.33 -1.36
C GLU A 75 -0.71 4.60 -0.52
N ARG A 76 0.43 4.98 0.07
CA ARG A 76 0.53 6.23 0.84
C ARG A 76 0.19 7.45 -0.01
N GLU A 77 0.70 7.54 -1.24
CA GLU A 77 0.36 8.65 -2.14
C GLU A 77 -1.13 8.67 -2.51
N GLN A 78 -1.77 7.51 -2.64
CA GLN A 78 -3.22 7.42 -2.83
C GLN A 78 -3.98 7.95 -1.61
N PHE A 79 -3.67 7.47 -0.42
CA PHE A 79 -4.29 7.95 0.81
C PHE A 79 -4.09 9.46 1.02
N LEU A 80 -2.92 10.00 0.64
CA LEU A 80 -2.67 11.44 0.71
C LEU A 80 -3.58 12.23 -0.24
N ARG A 81 -3.86 11.70 -1.44
CA ARG A 81 -4.82 12.32 -2.39
C ARG A 81 -6.24 12.31 -1.84
N GLU A 82 -6.71 11.15 -1.38
CA GLU A 82 -8.05 11.00 -0.78
C GLU A 82 -8.21 11.92 0.43
N ARG A 83 -7.21 11.98 1.31
CA ARG A 83 -7.19 12.92 2.44
C ARG A 83 -7.26 14.37 1.97
N GLY A 84 -6.59 14.71 0.87
CA GLY A 84 -6.65 16.04 0.27
C GLY A 84 -8.04 16.40 -0.27
N GLU A 85 -8.76 15.45 -0.85
CA GLU A 85 -10.13 15.63 -1.33
C GLU A 85 -11.12 15.81 -0.18
N LEU A 86 -11.09 14.91 0.80
CA LEU A 86 -11.91 14.99 2.02
C LEU A 86 -11.64 16.30 2.79
N GLN A 87 -10.39 16.76 2.79
CA GLN A 87 -10.01 18.03 3.38
C GLN A 87 -10.70 19.22 2.69
N ARG A 88 -10.78 19.21 1.35
CA ARG A 88 -11.48 20.27 0.60
C ARG A 88 -12.98 20.24 0.84
N GLU A 89 -13.60 19.06 0.84
CA GLU A 89 -15.01 18.88 1.15
C GLU A 89 -15.33 19.39 2.56
N ARG A 90 -14.51 19.01 3.55
CA ARG A 90 -14.61 19.52 4.92
C ARG A 90 -14.52 21.05 4.97
N ASP A 91 -13.57 21.63 4.25
CA ASP A 91 -13.37 23.08 4.25
C ASP A 91 -14.55 23.80 3.57
N GLU A 92 -15.16 23.19 2.56
CA GLU A 92 -16.39 23.67 1.92
C GLU A 92 -17.61 23.62 2.84
N ILE A 93 -17.86 22.47 3.46
CA ILE A 93 -18.89 22.34 4.51
C ILE A 93 -18.66 23.38 5.61
N GLY A 94 -17.40 23.57 6.02
CA GLY A 94 -17.01 24.60 6.99
C GLY A 94 -17.36 26.03 6.56
N ARG A 95 -17.33 26.35 5.25
CA ARG A 95 -17.79 27.66 4.73
C ARG A 95 -19.31 27.80 4.87
N PHE A 96 -20.08 26.78 4.50
CA PHE A 96 -21.54 26.81 4.62
C PHE A 96 -22.01 26.95 6.08
N LEU A 97 -21.39 26.21 7.00
CA LEU A 97 -21.71 26.30 8.42
C LEU A 97 -21.46 27.69 8.99
N LYS A 98 -20.40 28.39 8.55
CA LYS A 98 -20.15 29.81 8.93
C LYS A 98 -21.23 30.76 8.42
N LEU A 99 -21.89 30.42 7.31
CA LEU A 99 -23.02 31.17 6.75
C LEU A 99 -24.37 30.79 7.38
N GLY A 100 -24.37 29.96 8.44
CA GLY A 100 -25.58 29.59 9.17
C GLY A 100 -26.32 28.37 8.61
N TRP A 101 -25.79 27.74 7.55
CA TRP A 101 -26.30 26.45 7.08
C TRP A 101 -26.08 25.37 8.13
N LYS A 102 -26.85 24.30 8.05
CA LYS A 102 -26.79 23.15 8.95
C LYS A 102 -26.29 21.94 8.18
N ASN A 103 -25.51 21.09 8.81
CA ASN A 103 -25.02 19.86 8.21
C ASN A 103 -25.70 18.66 8.90
N PHE A 104 -26.18 17.72 8.09
CA PHE A 104 -26.60 16.41 8.54
C PHE A 104 -26.17 15.36 7.53
N SER A 105 -25.46 14.32 8.00
CA SER A 105 -24.87 13.29 7.16
C SER A 105 -23.95 13.89 6.07
N SER A 106 -24.25 13.64 4.80
CA SER A 106 -23.52 14.13 3.62
C SER A 106 -24.15 15.35 2.95
N SER A 107 -25.11 16.01 3.63
CA SER A 107 -25.93 17.07 3.03
C SER A 107 -25.91 18.34 3.88
N ILE A 108 -26.01 19.48 3.22
CA ILE A 108 -26.11 20.80 3.84
C ILE A 108 -27.50 21.39 3.62
N TYR A 109 -28.03 22.02 4.65
CA TYR A 109 -29.41 22.48 4.73
C TYR A 109 -29.44 23.96 5.07
N TYR A 110 -30.22 24.72 4.31
CA TYR A 110 -30.54 26.11 4.61
C TYR A 110 -31.99 26.21 5.02
N ILE A 111 -32.24 26.93 6.11
CA ILE A 111 -33.60 27.20 6.57
C ILE A 111 -33.84 28.69 6.38
N SER A 112 -34.72 29.01 5.43
CA SER A 112 -35.09 30.39 5.15
C SER A 112 -35.89 30.99 6.30
N THR A 113 -35.65 32.26 6.57
CA THR A 113 -36.45 33.08 7.49
C THR A 113 -37.59 33.82 6.79
N GLU A 114 -37.65 33.75 5.46
CA GLU A 114 -38.65 34.43 4.64
C GLU A 114 -39.87 33.53 4.38
N GLN A 115 -41.07 34.11 4.42
CA GLN A 115 -42.29 33.43 4.05
C GLN A 115 -42.56 33.63 2.56
N LYS A 116 -42.54 32.54 1.81
CA LYS A 116 -42.75 32.47 0.36
C LYS A 116 -43.75 31.35 0.05
N ASN A 117 -44.40 31.39 -1.11
CA ASN A 117 -45.16 30.23 -1.58
C ASN A 117 -44.20 29.12 -2.06
N TRP A 118 -44.69 27.88 -2.23
CA TRP A 118 -43.85 26.75 -2.60
C TRP A 118 -42.99 26.99 -3.87
N THR A 119 -43.56 27.64 -4.88
CA THR A 119 -42.87 27.90 -6.16
C THR A 119 -41.74 28.92 -5.96
N GLU A 120 -42.01 30.00 -5.23
CA GLU A 120 -41.01 31.03 -4.89
C GLU A 120 -39.92 30.48 -3.95
N SER A 121 -40.28 29.62 -3.00
CA SER A 121 -39.31 28.95 -2.12
C SER A 121 -38.38 28.03 -2.89
N ARG A 122 -38.92 27.29 -3.87
CA ARG A 122 -38.10 26.44 -4.73
C ARG A 122 -37.12 27.24 -5.57
N GLU A 123 -37.57 28.36 -6.12
CA GLU A 123 -36.70 29.26 -6.89
C GLU A 123 -35.61 29.87 -6.02
N ASP A 124 -35.93 30.33 -4.80
CA ASP A 124 -34.92 30.83 -3.84
C ASP A 124 -33.87 29.77 -3.49
N CYS A 125 -34.26 28.50 -3.30
CA CYS A 125 -33.31 27.41 -3.11
C CYS A 125 -32.38 27.23 -4.32
N ARG A 126 -32.92 27.31 -5.54
CA ARG A 126 -32.17 27.16 -6.80
C ARG A 126 -31.21 28.31 -7.07
N GLU A 127 -31.62 29.53 -6.78
CA GLU A 127 -30.74 30.71 -6.85
C GLU A 127 -29.54 30.59 -5.90
N ARG A 128 -29.68 29.84 -4.81
CA ARG A 128 -28.59 29.52 -3.85
C ARG A 128 -27.77 28.29 -4.24
N GLY A 129 -28.05 27.64 -5.37
CA GLY A 129 -27.38 26.42 -5.81
C GLY A 129 -27.87 25.14 -5.12
N ALA A 130 -29.07 25.14 -4.55
CA ALA A 130 -29.73 24.00 -3.92
C ALA A 130 -31.12 23.73 -4.54
N ASP A 131 -31.93 22.85 -3.96
CA ASP A 131 -33.37 22.70 -4.25
C ASP A 131 -34.10 22.44 -2.92
N LEU A 132 -35.43 22.44 -2.92
CA LEU A 132 -36.20 22.10 -1.72
C LEU A 132 -35.86 20.67 -1.27
N VAL A 133 -35.83 20.46 0.05
CA VAL A 133 -35.37 19.20 0.64
C VAL A 133 -36.23 18.01 0.24
N ILE A 134 -35.57 16.93 -0.19
CA ILE A 134 -36.14 15.60 -0.36
C ILE A 134 -35.76 14.79 0.88
N ILE A 135 -36.75 14.21 1.55
CA ILE A 135 -36.53 13.51 2.81
C ILE A 135 -36.42 12.02 2.52
N ASN A 136 -35.21 11.48 2.65
CA ASN A 136 -34.86 10.12 2.25
C ASN A 136 -34.75 9.15 3.43
N SER A 137 -34.77 9.66 4.67
CA SER A 137 -34.66 8.81 5.85
C SER A 137 -35.41 9.38 7.05
N ARG A 138 -35.75 8.49 8.00
CA ARG A 138 -36.31 8.87 9.29
C ARG A 138 -35.36 9.79 10.07
N GLY A 139 -34.05 9.55 10.02
CA GLY A 139 -33.06 10.39 10.69
C GLY A 139 -33.02 11.80 10.13
N GLU A 140 -33.15 11.94 8.80
CA GLU A 140 -33.25 13.25 8.14
C GLU A 140 -34.55 13.98 8.52
N GLN A 141 -35.67 13.28 8.55
CA GLN A 141 -36.95 13.82 9.04
C GLN A 141 -36.81 14.35 10.48
N GLU A 142 -36.23 13.56 11.38
CA GLU A 142 -36.02 13.96 12.79
C GLU A 142 -35.07 15.16 12.90
N PHE A 143 -33.99 15.19 12.12
CA PHE A 143 -33.07 16.31 12.06
C PHE A 143 -33.76 17.61 11.61
N ILE A 144 -34.56 17.56 10.53
CA ILE A 144 -35.30 18.73 10.04
C ILE A 144 -36.28 19.21 11.12
N LEU A 145 -37.05 18.31 11.71
CA LEU A 145 -38.01 18.65 12.77
C LEU A 145 -37.32 19.36 13.94
N ILE A 146 -36.23 18.79 14.47
CA ILE A 146 -35.47 19.38 15.59
C ILE A 146 -34.91 20.76 15.21
N THR A 147 -34.43 20.90 13.98
CA THR A 147 -33.87 22.18 13.51
C THR A 147 -34.96 23.26 13.37
N LEU A 148 -36.20 22.88 13.10
CA LEU A 148 -37.35 23.77 13.02
C LEU A 148 -37.97 24.12 14.39
N MET A 149 -37.68 23.39 15.48
CA MET A 149 -38.27 23.58 16.83
C MET A 149 -38.03 24.96 17.49
N GLY A 150 -37.45 25.93 16.78
CA GLY A 150 -37.35 27.33 17.18
C GLY A 150 -38.58 28.15 16.78
N ASN A 151 -38.36 29.32 16.17
CA ASN A 151 -39.42 30.27 15.80
C ASN A 151 -40.16 29.93 14.50
N ILE A 152 -39.82 28.83 13.82
CA ILE A 152 -40.34 28.47 12.51
C ILE A 152 -41.38 27.36 12.71
N LYS A 153 -42.65 27.70 12.51
CA LYS A 153 -43.75 26.76 12.72
C LYS A 153 -43.91 25.77 11.57
N GLU A 154 -43.62 26.23 10.35
CA GLU A 154 -43.84 25.48 9.10
C GLU A 154 -42.76 25.88 8.09
N ALA A 155 -42.36 24.95 7.24
CA ALA A 155 -41.40 25.17 6.15
C ALA A 155 -41.79 24.33 4.93
N TRP A 156 -41.59 24.88 3.74
CA TRP A 156 -41.80 24.13 2.51
C TRP A 156 -40.71 23.06 2.33
N ILE A 157 -41.13 21.88 1.92
CA ILE A 157 -40.27 20.77 1.50
C ILE A 157 -40.47 20.47 0.02
N GLY A 158 -39.62 19.63 -0.54
CA GLY A 158 -39.62 19.31 -1.96
C GLY A 158 -40.76 18.40 -2.43
N LEU A 159 -41.80 18.17 -1.63
CA LEU A 159 -42.92 17.30 -1.96
C LEU A 159 -44.11 18.13 -2.46
N SER A 160 -44.66 17.78 -3.63
CA SER A 160 -45.83 18.45 -4.21
C SER A 160 -46.64 17.50 -5.11
N ASP A 161 -47.93 17.77 -5.28
CA ASP A 161 -48.83 17.07 -6.21
C ASP A 161 -49.31 17.98 -7.36
N ARG A 162 -48.62 19.10 -7.58
CA ARG A 162 -48.96 20.14 -8.56
C ARG A 162 -49.12 19.62 -10.00
N ASP A 163 -48.43 18.54 -10.35
CA ASP A 163 -48.52 17.93 -11.68
C ASP A 163 -49.83 17.15 -11.87
N THR A 164 -50.33 16.50 -10.81
CA THR A 164 -51.54 15.68 -10.82
C THR A 164 -52.05 15.55 -9.40
N GLU A 165 -53.20 16.18 -9.13
CA GLU A 165 -53.87 16.14 -7.82
C GLU A 165 -53.92 14.72 -7.27
N GLY A 166 -53.47 14.54 -6.03
CA GLY A 166 -53.42 13.24 -5.35
C GLY A 166 -52.23 12.34 -5.72
N LYS A 167 -51.32 12.78 -6.60
CA LYS A 167 -50.05 12.08 -6.91
C LYS A 167 -48.86 12.92 -6.46
N TRP A 168 -48.38 12.66 -5.26
CA TRP A 168 -47.23 13.34 -4.67
C TRP A 168 -45.91 12.93 -5.33
N LYS A 169 -45.12 13.93 -5.70
CA LYS A 169 -43.78 13.79 -6.27
C LYS A 169 -42.80 14.72 -5.58
N TRP A 170 -41.57 14.25 -5.48
CA TRP A 170 -40.45 15.05 -5.05
C TRP A 170 -39.96 15.96 -6.18
N VAL A 171 -39.18 16.99 -5.82
CA VAL A 171 -38.60 17.96 -6.75
C VAL A 171 -37.65 17.33 -7.79
N ASP A 172 -37.13 16.13 -7.55
CA ASP A 172 -36.34 15.33 -8.50
C ASP A 172 -37.19 14.46 -9.46
N GLY A 173 -38.51 14.47 -9.29
CA GLY A 173 -39.46 13.71 -10.09
C GLY A 173 -39.79 12.31 -9.56
N THR A 174 -39.16 11.87 -8.46
CA THR A 174 -39.50 10.58 -7.84
C THR A 174 -40.88 10.63 -7.18
N GLU A 175 -41.67 9.58 -7.35
CA GLU A 175 -42.97 9.46 -6.68
C GLU A 175 -42.77 9.14 -5.20
N GLN A 176 -43.65 9.66 -4.35
CA GLN A 176 -43.63 9.31 -2.93
C GLN A 176 -43.96 7.81 -2.79
N THR A 177 -42.95 6.99 -2.50
CA THR A 177 -43.19 5.60 -2.09
C THR A 177 -43.93 5.62 -0.77
N SER A 178 -45.22 5.29 -0.79
CA SER A 178 -45.97 5.02 0.44
C SER A 178 -45.32 3.79 1.09
N SER A 179 -44.58 3.99 2.17
CA SER A 179 -44.16 2.88 3.03
C SER A 179 -45.40 2.34 3.71
N THR A 180 -46.11 1.43 3.04
CA THR A 180 -47.07 0.53 3.69
C THR A 180 -46.27 -0.43 4.58
N GLY A 181 -46.38 -0.26 5.90
CA GLY A 181 -45.96 -1.24 6.91
C GLY A 181 -44.90 -0.74 7.87
#